data_AF-A0AAC8UC19-F1
#
_entry.id   AF-A0AAC8UC19-F1
#
_cell.length_a   1.000
_cell.length_b   1.000
_cell.length_c   1.000
_cell.angle_alpha   90.00
_cell.angle_beta   90.00
_cell.angle_gamma   90.00
#
_symmetry.space_group_name_H-M   'P 1'
#
loop_
_entity.id
_entity.type
_entity.pdbx_description
1 polymer ?
#
loop_
_entity_poly.entity_id
_entity_poly.type
_entity_poly.pdbx_seq_one_letter_code
_entity_poly.pdbx_strand_id
1 'polypeptide(L)'
;MFTEYFPLLYSATLVTLGLAVCSLLVGLCLSILFVALEMNKQAFIRQPTTVFLTLSRGLPEILVVLLIFFGSTELVEKITGEYVEFSAFGCGVLALSLIFAAYASQSLRGAIQAVPNGQWQSGAALGLSRSYTFWHIVMPQVWRHALPGLSNQWLVLLKDTALISLIGVNDLMRQTDLINTNEHQPFTWYGFSALIYLAITLISQVIIAKLAQHFTRFERG
;
A
#
# COMPACT_ATOMS: atom_id res chain seq x y z
N MET A 1 -28.73 -20.22 8.08
CA MET A 1 -28.10 -19.81 6.81
C MET A 1 -27.11 -18.65 6.99
N PHE A 2 -27.49 -17.36 6.97
CA PHE A 2 -26.52 -16.25 7.11
C PHE A 2 -25.70 -16.27 8.41
N THR A 3 -26.36 -16.64 9.51
CA THR A 3 -25.73 -16.73 10.84
C THR A 3 -24.64 -17.81 10.93
N GLU A 4 -24.71 -18.84 10.09
CA GLU A 4 -23.71 -19.93 10.06
C GLU A 4 -22.44 -19.52 9.31
N TYR A 5 -22.58 -18.66 8.30
CA TYR A 5 -21.46 -18.16 7.50
C TYR A 5 -20.82 -16.90 8.08
N PHE A 6 -21.50 -16.20 9.00
CA PHE A 6 -20.99 -14.99 9.63
C PHE A 6 -19.62 -15.16 10.31
N PRO A 7 -19.35 -16.23 11.10
CA PRO A 7 -18.04 -16.44 11.70
C PRO A 7 -16.92 -16.63 10.66
N LEU A 8 -17.23 -17.29 9.55
CA LEU A 8 -16.28 -17.54 8.46
C LEU A 8 -15.92 -16.22 7.76
N LEU A 9 -16.93 -15.41 7.41
CA LEU A 9 -16.72 -14.09 6.79
C LEU A 9 -16.01 -13.12 7.74
N TYR A 10 -16.30 -13.18 9.04
CA TYR A 10 -15.60 -12.39 10.05
C TYR A 10 -14.11 -12.76 10.11
N SER A 11 -13.79 -14.04 10.21
CA SER A 11 -12.40 -14.53 10.22
C SER A 11 -11.66 -14.12 8.94
N ALA A 12 -12.29 -14.31 7.77
CA ALA A 12 -11.73 -13.95 6.48
C ALA A 12 -11.50 -12.42 6.36
N THR A 13 -12.41 -11.61 6.93
CA THR A 13 -12.26 -10.15 7.00
C THR A 13 -11.04 -9.76 7.84
N LEU A 14 -10.76 -10.45 8.95
CA LEU A 14 -9.56 -10.20 9.75
C LEU A 14 -8.28 -10.53 8.98
N VAL A 15 -8.29 -11.60 8.18
CA VAL A 15 -7.16 -11.95 7.30
C VAL A 15 -6.95 -10.85 6.24
N THR A 16 -8.02 -10.37 5.61
CA THR A 16 -7.97 -9.24 4.65
C THR A 16 -7.38 -7.98 5.30
N LEU A 17 -7.83 -7.63 6.51
CA LEU A 17 -7.30 -6.47 7.24
C LEU A 17 -5.83 -6.67 7.65
N GLY A 18 -5.47 -7.86 8.12
CA GLY A 18 -4.09 -8.20 8.47
C GLY A 18 -3.16 -8.09 7.26
N LEU A 19 -3.59 -8.61 6.12
CA LEU A 19 -2.88 -8.49 4.85
C LEU A 19 -2.68 -7.01 4.47
N ALA A 20 -3.76 -6.22 4.47
CA ALA A 20 -3.71 -4.81 4.14
C ALA A 20 -2.75 -4.02 5.06
N VAL A 21 -2.86 -4.20 6.38
CA VAL A 21 -2.04 -3.48 7.37
C VAL A 21 -0.57 -3.87 7.25
N CYS A 22 -0.25 -5.16 7.13
CA CYS A 22 1.13 -5.62 6.94
C CYS A 22 1.73 -5.05 5.65
N SER A 23 0.98 -5.10 4.54
CA SER A 23 1.40 -4.54 3.26
C SER A 23 1.57 -3.02 3.30
N LEU A 24 0.71 -2.30 4.03
CA LEU A 24 0.84 -0.87 4.23
C LEU A 24 2.13 -0.52 4.97
N LEU A 25 2.43 -1.22 6.06
CA LEU A 25 3.62 -0.93 6.88
C LEU A 25 4.91 -1.16 6.09
N VAL A 26 5.02 -2.33 5.45
CA VAL A 26 6.19 -2.67 4.62
C VAL A 26 6.26 -1.76 3.39
N GLY A 27 5.12 -1.55 2.72
CA GLY A 27 5.01 -0.68 1.55
C GLY A 27 5.36 0.78 1.84
N LEU A 28 4.99 1.33 3.00
CA LEU A 28 5.39 2.67 3.41
C LEU A 28 6.91 2.77 3.59
N CYS A 29 7.52 1.82 4.28
CA CYS A 29 8.99 1.77 4.42
C CYS A 29 9.68 1.71 3.05
N LEU A 30 9.21 0.84 2.15
CA LEU A 30 9.72 0.73 0.78
C LEU A 30 9.49 2.01 -0.02
N SER A 31 8.35 2.69 0.16
CA SER A 31 8.04 3.94 -0.56
C SER A 31 9.00 5.07 -0.19
N ILE A 32 9.37 5.16 1.10
CA ILE A 32 10.35 6.14 1.61
C ILE A 32 11.75 5.84 1.05
N LEU A 33 12.12 4.55 1.00
CA LEU A 33 13.37 4.13 0.37
C LEU A 33 13.39 4.46 -1.12
N PHE A 34 12.35 4.08 -1.85
CA PHE A 34 12.28 4.31 -3.30
C PHE A 34 12.25 5.78 -3.67
N VAL A 35 11.52 6.63 -2.93
CA VAL A 35 11.55 8.08 -3.20
C VAL A 35 12.93 8.67 -2.92
N ALA A 36 13.63 8.22 -1.88
CA ALA A 36 15.00 8.68 -1.60
C ALA A 36 15.98 8.27 -2.72
N LEU A 37 15.86 7.04 -3.23
CA LEU A 37 16.67 6.54 -4.35
C LEU A 37 16.34 7.27 -5.67
N GLU A 38 15.07 7.51 -5.94
CA GLU A 38 14.61 8.20 -7.15
C GLU A 38 14.99 9.69 -7.15
N MET A 39 15.05 10.33 -5.98
CA MET A 39 15.47 11.73 -5.84
C MET A 39 16.99 11.90 -5.73
N ASN A 40 17.77 10.82 -5.85
CA ASN A 40 19.22 10.90 -5.79
C ASN A 40 19.79 11.73 -6.96
N LYS A 41 20.88 12.46 -6.70
CA LYS A 41 21.62 13.24 -7.70
C LYS A 41 22.32 12.34 -8.71
N GLN A 42 22.77 11.17 -8.28
CA GLN A 42 23.51 10.22 -9.13
C GLN A 42 22.55 9.49 -10.07
N ALA A 43 22.71 9.73 -11.38
CA ALA A 43 21.86 9.14 -12.41
C ALA A 43 21.88 7.61 -12.40
N PHE A 44 23.01 6.99 -12.01
CA PHE A 44 23.16 5.54 -11.93
C PHE A 44 22.24 4.89 -10.87
N ILE A 45 21.86 5.62 -9.82
CA ILE A 45 20.91 5.12 -8.80
C ILE A 45 19.49 5.50 -9.19
N ARG A 46 19.30 6.76 -9.62
CA ARG A 46 18.00 7.30 -9.98
C ARG A 46 17.36 6.55 -11.15
N GLN A 47 18.08 6.36 -12.25
CA GLN A 47 17.50 5.84 -13.49
C GLN A 47 16.96 4.41 -13.33
N PRO A 48 17.71 3.43 -12.77
CA PRO A 48 17.18 2.09 -12.53
C PRO A 48 15.97 2.10 -11.59
N THR A 49 16.00 2.93 -10.54
CA THR A 49 14.87 3.08 -9.62
C THR A 49 13.63 3.62 -10.34
N THR A 50 13.77 4.70 -11.12
CA THR A 50 12.67 5.26 -11.92
C THR A 50 12.11 4.25 -12.92
N VAL A 51 12.98 3.48 -13.59
CA VAL A 51 12.54 2.44 -14.53
C VAL A 51 11.77 1.35 -13.80
N PHE A 52 12.30 0.81 -12.70
CA PHE A 52 11.62 -0.20 -11.88
C PHE A 52 10.24 0.29 -11.42
N LEU A 53 10.15 1.48 -10.83
CA LEU A 53 8.89 2.05 -10.37
C LEU A 53 7.90 2.28 -11.51
N THR A 54 8.38 2.70 -12.68
CA THR A 54 7.53 2.93 -13.86
C THR A 54 6.99 1.61 -14.41
N LEU A 55 7.81 0.56 -14.46
CA LEU A 55 7.38 -0.77 -14.88
C LEU A 55 6.37 -1.35 -13.89
N SER A 56 6.63 -1.29 -12.59
CA SER A 56 5.72 -1.82 -11.56
C SER A 56 4.33 -1.16 -11.60
N ARG A 57 4.24 0.13 -11.94
CA ARG A 57 2.97 0.85 -12.14
C ARG A 57 2.35 0.63 -13.53
N GLY A 58 3.13 0.16 -14.51
CA GLY A 58 2.67 -0.12 -15.86
C GLY A 58 2.12 -1.53 -16.04
N LEU A 59 2.40 -2.43 -15.10
CA LEU A 59 1.92 -3.81 -15.12
C LEU A 59 0.56 -3.95 -14.41
N PRO A 60 -0.32 -4.85 -14.88
CA PRO A 60 -1.48 -5.29 -14.12
C PRO A 60 -1.05 -5.85 -12.76
N GLU A 61 -1.67 -5.39 -11.68
CA GLU A 61 -1.31 -5.76 -10.30
C GLU A 61 -1.45 -7.25 -10.02
N ILE A 62 -2.49 -7.87 -10.57
CA ILE A 62 -2.69 -9.32 -10.54
C ILE A 62 -1.48 -10.07 -11.11
N LEU A 63 -0.86 -9.58 -12.19
CA LEU A 63 0.33 -10.22 -12.76
C LEU A 63 1.52 -10.08 -11.82
N VAL A 64 1.68 -8.92 -11.16
CA VAL A 64 2.76 -8.71 -10.19
C VAL A 64 2.62 -9.67 -9.00
N VAL A 65 1.40 -9.86 -8.50
CA VAL A 65 1.10 -10.83 -7.43
C VAL A 65 1.48 -12.25 -7.85
N LEU A 66 1.03 -12.69 -9.03
CA LEU A 66 1.31 -14.05 -9.52
C LEU A 66 2.80 -14.26 -9.79
N LEU A 67 3.48 -13.28 -10.39
CA LEU A 67 4.92 -13.32 -10.64
C LEU A 67 5.72 -13.42 -9.35
N ILE A 68 5.32 -12.70 -8.30
CA ILE A 68 5.99 -12.79 -7.01
C ILE A 68 5.76 -14.14 -6.36
N PHE A 69 4.52 -14.63 -6.33
CA PHE A 69 4.20 -15.90 -5.69
C PHE A 69 4.87 -17.10 -6.37
N PHE A 70 4.72 -17.24 -7.68
CA PHE A 70 5.33 -18.35 -8.42
C PHE A 70 6.82 -18.14 -8.65
N GLY A 71 7.22 -16.91 -8.99
CA GLY A 71 8.61 -16.59 -9.30
C GLY A 71 9.53 -16.60 -8.08
N SER A 72 9.05 -16.33 -6.86
CA SER A 72 9.89 -16.43 -5.66
C SER A 72 10.41 -17.85 -5.44
N THR A 73 9.54 -18.85 -5.61
CA THR A 73 9.88 -20.26 -5.43
C THR A 73 10.84 -20.73 -6.53
N GLU A 74 10.53 -20.43 -7.79
CA GLU A 74 11.38 -20.80 -8.93
C GLU A 74 12.77 -20.14 -8.87
N LEU A 75 12.83 -18.86 -8.48
CA LEU A 75 14.09 -18.13 -8.38
C LEU A 75 14.98 -18.70 -7.28
N VAL A 76 14.41 -19.04 -6.12
CA VAL A 76 15.17 -19.63 -5.02
C VAL A 76 15.68 -21.01 -5.42
N GLU A 77 14.82 -21.87 -5.95
CA GLU A 77 15.23 -23.20 -6.44
C GLU A 77 16.36 -23.11 -7.47
N LYS A 78 16.28 -22.15 -8.40
CA LYS A 78 17.33 -21.95 -9.41
C LYS A 78 18.67 -21.50 -8.84
N ILE A 79 18.66 -20.72 -7.75
CA ILE A 79 19.87 -20.16 -7.13
C ILE A 79 20.47 -21.13 -6.11
N THR A 80 19.63 -21.77 -5.29
CA THR A 80 20.07 -22.62 -4.17
C THR A 80 20.06 -24.11 -4.51
N GLY A 81 19.32 -24.53 -5.54
CA GLY A 81 19.06 -25.94 -5.85
C GLY A 81 18.00 -26.58 -4.95
N GLU A 82 17.41 -25.83 -4.03
CA GLU A 82 16.43 -26.33 -3.07
C GLU A 82 15.05 -25.72 -3.31
N TYR A 83 14.04 -26.58 -3.39
CA TYR A 83 12.65 -26.14 -3.44
C TYR A 83 12.21 -25.59 -2.08
N VAL A 84 11.90 -24.29 -2.04
CA VAL A 84 11.37 -23.61 -0.85
C VAL A 84 9.97 -23.12 -1.13
N GLU A 85 8.98 -23.70 -0.45
CA GLU A 85 7.60 -23.24 -0.55
C GLU A 85 7.37 -22.01 0.33
N PHE A 86 7.14 -20.87 -0.31
CA PHE A 86 6.81 -19.63 0.40
C PHE A 86 5.31 -19.58 0.74
N SER A 87 4.99 -19.10 1.94
CA SER A 87 3.60 -18.91 2.34
C SER A 87 2.88 -17.91 1.43
N ALA A 88 1.67 -18.25 0.96
CA ALA A 88 0.87 -17.36 0.12
C ALA A 88 0.59 -16.00 0.78
N PHE A 89 0.37 -15.97 2.10
CA PHE A 89 0.19 -14.73 2.85
C PHE A 89 1.44 -13.84 2.77
N GLY A 90 2.63 -14.41 3.01
CA GLY A 90 3.90 -13.67 2.94
C GLY A 90 4.20 -13.12 1.54
N CYS A 91 3.99 -13.93 0.50
CA CYS A 91 4.14 -13.48 -0.89
C CYS A 91 3.12 -12.40 -1.25
N GLY A 92 1.86 -12.54 -0.79
CA GLY A 92 0.83 -11.52 -0.94
C GLY A 92 1.22 -10.21 -0.25
N VAL A 93 1.74 -10.28 0.98
CA VAL A 93 2.24 -9.09 1.69
C VAL A 93 3.34 -8.42 0.87
N LEU A 94 4.35 -9.18 0.41
CA LEU A 94 5.46 -8.65 -0.38
C LEU A 94 4.97 -7.99 -1.68
N ALA A 95 4.10 -8.67 -2.41
CA ALA A 95 3.59 -8.18 -3.70
C ALA A 95 2.81 -6.88 -3.55
N LEU A 96 1.83 -6.87 -2.65
CA LEU A 96 1.04 -5.67 -2.38
C LEU A 96 1.91 -4.54 -1.82
N SER A 97 2.93 -4.84 -1.01
CA SER A 97 3.87 -3.83 -0.51
C SER A 97 4.65 -3.16 -1.63
N LEU A 98 5.12 -3.94 -2.62
CA LEU A 98 5.86 -3.43 -3.76
C LEU A 98 4.97 -2.58 -4.68
N ILE A 99 3.75 -3.04 -4.95
CA ILE A 99 2.75 -2.29 -5.72
C ILE A 99 2.45 -0.98 -5.01
N PHE A 100 2.06 -1.04 -3.73
CA PHE A 100 1.79 0.14 -2.92
C PHE A 100 2.97 1.09 -2.89
N ALA A 101 4.19 0.60 -2.67
CA ALA A 101 5.40 1.41 -2.62
C ALA A 101 5.67 2.15 -3.94
N ALA A 102 5.34 1.53 -5.07
CA ALA A 102 5.53 2.15 -6.37
C ALA A 102 4.63 3.37 -6.58
N TYR A 103 3.36 3.30 -6.18
CA TYR A 103 2.44 4.45 -6.24
C TYR A 103 2.63 5.45 -5.09
N ALA A 104 2.93 4.97 -3.89
CA ALA A 104 3.17 5.80 -2.71
C ALA A 104 4.44 6.64 -2.86
N SER A 105 5.51 6.10 -3.45
CA SER A 105 6.74 6.86 -3.71
C SER A 105 6.51 8.03 -4.67
N GLN A 106 5.64 7.87 -5.68
CA GLN A 106 5.23 8.98 -6.56
C GLN A 106 4.47 10.06 -5.79
N SER A 107 3.54 9.66 -4.91
CA SER A 107 2.79 10.60 -4.06
C SER A 107 3.71 11.36 -3.11
N LEU A 108 4.66 10.67 -2.47
CA LEU A 108 5.69 11.26 -1.63
C LEU A 108 6.60 12.21 -2.42
N ARG A 109 7.02 11.83 -3.63
CA ARG A 109 7.84 12.69 -4.49
C ARG A 109 7.11 13.98 -4.84
N GLY A 110 5.84 13.87 -5.26
CA GLY A 110 4.99 15.02 -5.55
C GLY A 110 4.84 15.93 -4.33
N ALA A 111 4.66 15.35 -3.15
CA ALA A 111 4.57 16.09 -1.89
C ALA A 111 5.87 16.81 -1.52
N ILE A 112 7.04 16.18 -1.73
CA ILE A 112 8.34 16.82 -1.51
C ILE A 112 8.55 17.99 -2.48
N GLN A 113 8.17 17.83 -3.74
CA GLN A 113 8.30 18.86 -4.78
C GLN A 113 7.30 20.01 -4.61
N ALA A 114 6.18 19.79 -3.91
CA ALA A 114 5.19 20.82 -3.64
C ALA A 114 5.67 21.87 -2.62
N VAL A 115 6.65 21.53 -1.76
CA VAL A 115 7.16 22.48 -0.76
C VAL A 115 8.03 23.54 -1.45
N PRO A 116 7.73 24.85 -1.28
CA PRO A 116 8.49 25.90 -1.94
C PRO A 116 9.96 25.93 -1.52
N ASN A 117 10.86 26.15 -2.49
CA ASN A 117 12.29 26.33 -2.24
C ASN A 117 12.60 27.50 -1.28
N GLY A 118 11.68 28.47 -1.18
CA GLY A 118 11.75 29.58 -0.22
C GLY A 118 11.93 29.11 1.22
N GLN A 119 11.33 27.99 1.63
CA GLN A 119 11.51 27.44 2.99
C GLN A 119 12.97 27.12 3.30
N TRP A 120 13.70 26.58 2.31
CA TRP A 120 15.12 26.30 2.45
C TRP A 120 15.97 27.58 2.47
N GLN A 121 15.61 28.57 1.65
CA GLN A 121 16.29 29.87 1.58
C GLN A 121 16.10 30.68 2.86
N SER A 122 14.88 30.72 3.41
CA SER A 122 14.57 31.38 4.68
C SER A 122 15.30 30.72 5.86
N GLY A 123 15.33 29.39 5.91
CA GLY A 123 16.10 28.68 6.93
C GLY A 123 17.60 29.03 6.88
N ALA A 124 18.18 29.08 5.68
CA ALA A 124 19.57 29.48 5.50
C ALA A 124 19.83 30.95 5.89
N ALA A 125 18.91 31.88 5.57
CA ALA A 125 19.01 33.28 5.94
C ALA A 125 18.96 33.50 7.47
N LEU A 126 18.27 32.62 8.19
CA LEU A 126 18.23 32.59 9.66
C LEU A 126 19.40 31.81 10.29
N GLY A 127 20.36 31.32 9.49
CA GLY A 127 21.51 30.55 9.98
C GLY A 127 21.17 29.12 10.43
N LEU A 128 19.98 28.60 10.10
CA LEU A 128 19.57 27.25 10.46
C LEU A 128 20.30 26.21 9.60
N SER A 129 20.69 25.09 10.23
CA SER A 129 21.29 23.97 9.51
C SER A 129 20.28 23.30 8.59
N ARG A 130 20.74 22.72 7.46
CA ARG A 130 19.85 22.00 6.53
C ARG A 130 19.04 20.89 7.20
N SER A 131 19.65 20.17 8.14
CA SER A 131 18.96 19.11 8.88
C SER A 131 17.87 19.67 9.77
N TYR A 132 18.11 20.80 10.46
CA TYR A 132 17.11 21.45 11.28
C TYR A 132 15.93 21.94 10.43
N THR A 133 16.22 22.66 9.34
CA THR A 133 15.23 23.14 8.37
C THR A 133 14.42 21.98 7.79
N PHE A 134 15.06 20.86 7.48
CA PHE A 134 14.35 19.67 6.99
C PHE A 134 13.36 19.14 8.03
N TRP A 135 13.82 18.76 9.21
CA TRP A 135 12.98 18.05 10.19
C TRP A 135 11.88 18.92 10.81
N HIS A 136 12.15 20.22 11.01
CA HIS A 136 11.22 21.10 11.74
C HIS A 136 10.34 21.96 10.83
N ILE A 137 10.77 22.23 9.59
CA ILE A 137 10.07 23.15 8.70
C ILE A 137 9.52 22.40 7.49
N VAL A 138 10.38 21.70 6.74
CA VAL A 138 10.01 21.10 5.45
C VAL A 138 9.24 19.79 5.64
N MET A 139 9.73 18.86 6.47
CA MET A 139 9.17 17.53 6.66
C MET A 139 7.70 17.55 7.12
N PRO A 140 7.27 18.42 8.06
CA PRO A 140 5.85 18.54 8.41
C PRO A 140 4.98 18.98 7.22
N GLN A 141 5.48 19.86 6.36
CA GLN A 141 4.76 20.31 5.15
C GLN A 141 4.67 19.18 4.11
N VAL A 142 5.76 18.42 3.92
CA VAL A 142 5.77 17.25 3.04
C VAL A 142 4.70 16.24 3.46
N TRP A 143 4.63 15.89 4.75
CA TRP A 143 3.61 14.96 5.23
C TRP A 143 2.19 15.46 4.98
N ARG A 144 1.95 16.76 5.17
CA ARG A 144 0.65 17.37 4.87
C ARG A 144 0.27 17.21 3.39
N HIS A 145 1.21 17.43 2.47
CA HIS A 145 0.97 17.23 1.04
C HIS A 145 0.86 15.75 0.64
N ALA A 146 1.55 14.85 1.33
CA ALA A 146 1.56 13.42 1.02
C ALA A 146 0.30 12.70 1.51
N LEU A 147 -0.28 13.13 2.64
CA LEU A 147 -1.39 12.46 3.31
C LEU A 147 -2.59 12.16 2.40
N PRO A 148 -3.11 13.10 1.57
CA PRO A 148 -4.22 12.81 0.66
C PRO A 148 -3.89 11.69 -0.34
N GLY A 149 -2.69 11.73 -0.92
CA GLY A 149 -2.21 10.72 -1.88
C GLY A 149 -2.05 9.35 -1.22
N LEU A 150 -1.37 9.29 -0.07
CA LEU A 150 -1.18 8.05 0.70
C LEU A 150 -2.51 7.45 1.18
N SER A 151 -3.46 8.30 1.57
CA SER A 151 -4.80 7.89 1.98
C SER A 151 -5.56 7.24 0.84
N ASN A 152 -5.46 7.80 -0.37
CA ASN A 152 -6.05 7.17 -1.55
C ASN A 152 -5.40 5.82 -1.85
N GLN A 153 -4.06 5.74 -1.77
CA GLN A 153 -3.34 4.47 -1.98
C GLN A 153 -3.69 3.41 -0.95
N TRP A 154 -3.99 3.78 0.29
CA TRP A 154 -4.52 2.84 1.29
C TRP A 154 -5.86 2.22 0.88
N LEU A 155 -6.78 3.02 0.34
CA LEU A 155 -8.09 2.51 -0.09
C LEU A 155 -8.00 1.62 -1.34
N VAL A 156 -7.01 1.87 -2.20
CA VAL A 156 -6.68 1.02 -3.35
C VAL A 156 -6.11 -0.30 -2.84
N LEU A 157 -5.08 -0.26 -1.99
CA LEU A 157 -4.48 -1.44 -1.36
C LEU A 157 -5.49 -2.35 -0.66
N LEU A 158 -6.46 -1.76 0.07
CA LEU A 158 -7.54 -2.52 0.70
C LEU A 158 -8.37 -3.33 -0.29
N LYS A 159 -8.60 -2.81 -1.50
CA LYS A 159 -9.34 -3.52 -2.56
C LYS A 159 -8.46 -4.56 -3.24
N ASP A 160 -7.19 -4.24 -3.46
CA ASP A 160 -6.23 -5.12 -4.14
C ASP A 160 -5.91 -6.38 -3.32
N THR A 161 -6.18 -6.36 -2.00
CA THR A 161 -6.15 -7.57 -1.16
C THR A 161 -7.00 -8.71 -1.72
N ALA A 162 -8.11 -8.40 -2.41
CA ALA A 162 -8.96 -9.39 -3.06
C ALA A 162 -8.22 -10.16 -4.17
N LEU A 163 -7.17 -9.59 -4.77
CA LEU A 163 -6.35 -10.28 -5.76
C LEU A 163 -5.56 -11.44 -5.14
N ILE A 164 -5.27 -11.37 -3.85
CA ILE A 164 -4.48 -12.39 -3.14
C ILE A 164 -5.27 -13.69 -2.94
N SER A 165 -6.61 -13.66 -3.08
CA SER A 165 -7.44 -14.86 -3.12
C SER A 165 -7.00 -15.84 -4.23
N LEU A 166 -6.44 -15.32 -5.32
CA LEU A 166 -6.00 -16.10 -6.48
C LEU A 166 -4.78 -16.97 -6.21
N ILE A 167 -3.95 -16.60 -5.22
CA ILE A 167 -2.81 -17.40 -4.78
C ILE A 167 -3.15 -18.26 -3.55
N GLY A 168 -4.45 -18.44 -3.27
CA GLY A 168 -4.93 -19.40 -2.27
C GLY A 168 -4.99 -18.88 -0.84
N VAL A 169 -4.87 -17.58 -0.60
CA VAL A 169 -5.13 -17.01 0.73
C VAL A 169 -6.63 -17.02 1.01
N ASN A 170 -7.01 -17.48 2.21
CA ASN A 170 -8.40 -17.49 2.67
C ASN A 170 -8.80 -16.09 3.20
N ASP A 171 -8.86 -15.13 2.28
CA ASP A 171 -9.33 -13.77 2.52
C ASP A 171 -10.86 -13.65 2.32
N LEU A 172 -11.40 -12.45 2.51
CA LEU A 172 -12.84 -12.19 2.36
C LEU A 172 -13.36 -12.58 0.97
N MET A 173 -12.61 -12.29 -0.10
CA MET A 173 -13.02 -12.63 -1.46
C MET A 173 -13.05 -14.15 -1.66
N ARG A 174 -12.00 -14.87 -1.22
CA ARG A 174 -11.94 -16.34 -1.28
C ARG A 174 -13.08 -16.99 -0.52
N GLN A 175 -13.36 -16.50 0.69
CA GLN A 175 -14.42 -17.07 1.52
C GLN A 175 -15.80 -16.83 0.91
N THR A 176 -16.02 -15.66 0.31
CA THR A 176 -17.26 -15.34 -0.40
C THR A 176 -17.49 -16.29 -1.58
N ASP A 177 -16.43 -16.55 -2.35
CA ASP A 177 -16.46 -17.46 -3.51
C ASP A 177 -16.78 -18.91 -3.11
N LEU A 178 -16.19 -19.39 -2.00
CA LEU A 178 -16.47 -20.72 -1.46
C LEU A 178 -17.93 -20.87 -1.02
N ILE A 179 -18.49 -19.86 -0.35
CA ILE A 179 -19.89 -19.89 0.08
C ILE A 179 -20.82 -19.85 -1.15
N ASN A 180 -20.53 -18.98 -2.12
CA ASN A 180 -21.29 -18.91 -3.37
C ASN A 180 -21.26 -20.25 -4.13
N THR A 181 -20.13 -20.94 -4.15
CA THR A 181 -20.02 -22.25 -4.82
C THR A 181 -20.94 -23.29 -4.20
N ASN A 182 -21.19 -23.22 -2.89
CA ASN A 182 -22.08 -24.13 -2.18
C ASN A 182 -23.56 -23.71 -2.27
N GLU A 183 -23.83 -22.41 -2.19
CA GLU A 183 -25.20 -21.88 -2.10
C GLU A 183 -25.80 -21.48 -3.45
N HIS A 184 -24.96 -21.35 -4.49
CA HIS A 184 -25.32 -20.95 -5.84
C HIS A 184 -26.09 -19.61 -5.92
N GLN A 185 -25.78 -18.67 -5.02
CA GLN A 185 -26.41 -17.35 -4.92
C GLN A 185 -25.40 -16.20 -5.06
N PRO A 186 -24.86 -15.96 -6.27
CA PRO A 186 -23.73 -15.04 -6.46
C PRO A 186 -24.10 -13.59 -6.11
N PHE A 187 -25.29 -13.13 -6.53
CA PHE A 187 -25.74 -11.77 -6.23
C PHE A 187 -25.77 -11.50 -4.72
N THR A 188 -26.29 -12.45 -3.94
CA THR A 188 -26.40 -12.35 -2.48
C THR A 188 -25.04 -12.30 -1.81
N TRP A 189 -24.16 -13.26 -2.11
CA TRP A 189 -22.90 -13.41 -1.38
C TRP A 189 -21.84 -12.37 -1.78
N TYR A 190 -21.68 -12.08 -3.08
CA TYR A 190 -20.81 -10.98 -3.50
C TYR A 190 -21.37 -9.62 -3.08
N GLY A 191 -22.70 -9.45 -3.05
CA GLY A 191 -23.35 -8.25 -2.51
C GLY A 191 -23.02 -8.03 -1.04
N PHE A 192 -23.08 -9.09 -0.22
CA PHE A 192 -22.72 -9.01 1.20
C PHE A 192 -21.23 -8.69 1.40
N SER A 193 -20.34 -9.33 0.64
CA SER A 193 -18.90 -9.04 0.64
C SER A 193 -18.61 -7.59 0.24
N ALA A 194 -19.31 -7.07 -0.78
CA ALA A 194 -19.19 -5.67 -1.20
C ALA A 194 -19.59 -4.69 -0.08
N LEU A 195 -20.64 -5.01 0.69
CA LEU A 195 -21.03 -4.21 1.86
C LEU A 195 -19.97 -4.23 2.96
N ILE A 196 -19.30 -5.37 3.18
CA ILE A 196 -18.18 -5.46 4.14
C ILE A 196 -17.01 -4.60 3.67
N TYR A 197 -16.56 -4.74 2.42
CA TYR A 197 -15.49 -3.89 1.85
C TYR A 197 -15.86 -2.40 1.92
N LEU A 198 -17.12 -2.05 1.64
CA LEU A 198 -17.61 -0.68 1.76
C LEU A 198 -17.55 -0.18 3.20
N ALA A 199 -18.00 -0.98 4.18
CA ALA A 199 -17.93 -0.62 5.59
C ALA A 199 -16.48 -0.38 6.03
N ILE A 200 -15.55 -1.26 5.66
CA ILE A 200 -14.11 -1.10 5.94
C ILE A 200 -13.58 0.19 5.31
N THR A 201 -13.94 0.47 4.07
CA THR A 201 -13.53 1.68 3.34
C THR A 201 -14.05 2.94 4.02
N LEU A 202 -15.34 2.99 4.40
CA LEU A 202 -15.96 4.14 5.06
C LEU A 202 -15.35 4.39 6.45
N ILE A 203 -15.14 3.34 7.23
CA ILE A 203 -14.47 3.44 8.55
C ILE A 203 -13.05 3.96 8.36
N SER A 204 -12.30 3.42 7.39
CA SER A 204 -10.94 3.90 7.07
C SER A 204 -10.93 5.37 6.70
N GLN A 205 -11.85 5.83 5.85
CA GLN A 205 -11.97 7.24 5.47
C GLN A 205 -12.24 8.14 6.67
N VAL A 206 -13.13 7.75 7.57
CA VAL A 206 -13.43 8.52 8.80
C VAL A 206 -12.19 8.61 9.70
N ILE A 207 -11.47 7.50 9.90
CA ILE A 207 -10.24 7.46 10.69
C ILE A 207 -9.18 8.39 10.06
N ILE A 208 -8.95 8.25 8.76
CA ILE A 208 -8.01 9.09 8.00
C ILE A 208 -8.38 10.56 8.10
N ALA A 209 -9.66 10.92 7.93
CA ALA A 209 -10.11 12.30 8.01
C ALA A 209 -9.85 12.91 9.40
N LYS A 210 -10.08 12.14 10.46
CA LYS A 210 -9.75 12.56 11.84
C LYS A 210 -8.24 12.73 12.05
N LEU A 211 -7.43 11.83 11.50
CA LEU A 211 -5.97 11.93 11.55
C LEU A 211 -5.47 13.15 10.77
N ALA A 212 -5.99 13.38 9.56
CA ALA A 212 -5.64 14.52 8.72
C ALA A 212 -5.92 15.86 9.40
N GLN A 213 -7.07 15.97 10.10
CA GLN A 213 -7.40 17.16 10.88
C GLN A 213 -6.37 17.50 11.96
N HIS A 214 -5.63 16.54 12.49
CA HIS A 214 -4.56 16.81 13.45
C HIS A 214 -3.35 17.50 12.78
N PHE A 215 -3.04 17.12 11.54
CA PHE A 215 -1.90 17.67 10.78
C PHE A 215 -2.18 19.03 10.12
N THR A 216 -3.45 19.35 9.85
CA THR A 216 -3.88 20.59 9.17
C THR A 216 -4.46 21.66 10.11
N ARG A 217 -4.37 21.50 11.44
CA ARG A 217 -4.94 22.47 12.40
C ARG A 217 -4.42 23.91 12.23
N PHE A 218 -3.23 24.08 11.66
CA PHE A 218 -2.56 25.37 11.54
C PHE A 218 -2.94 26.20 10.29
N GLU A 219 -3.76 25.68 9.37
CA GLU A 219 -4.14 26.39 8.13
C GLU A 219 -5.52 27.08 8.21
N ARG A 220 -6.26 26.90 9.31
CA ARG A 220 -7.59 27.51 9.49
C ARG A 220 -7.56 28.82 10.28
N GLY A 221 -6.38 29.42 10.45
CA GLY A 221 -6.17 30.70 11.11
C GLY A 221 -5.98 31.83 10.10
#